data_AF-A0A2V2SMS5-F1
#
_entry.id   AF-A0A2V2SMS5-F1
#
_cell.length_a   1.000
_cell.length_b   1.000
_cell.length_c   1.000
_cell.angle_alpha   90.00
_cell.angle_beta   90.00
_cell.angle_gamma   90.00
#
_symmetry.space_group_name_H-M   'P 1'
#
loop_
_entity.id
_entity.type
_entity.pdbx_description
1 polymer ?
#
loop_
_entity_poly.entity_id
_entity_poly.type
_entity_poly.pdbx_seq_one_letter_code
_entity_poly.pdbx_strand_id
1 'polypeptide(L)'
;MKSRRFEVGTLACTLAWLAMFFCSAASAKLFIVRETEDSTRVTSLRGAIIAANHLGGRNTILLAPRSGNGDHFRRSFRLTIQGPDENEARTGDLNVTRGYLTIIVVSPEVTIDATGLGDRVFQVHSNARLTLLNLRITGGSAPPAEDFGPGANGGGIFNSGELTLRNCVLAKNSSGAPGVTAFSLSGWLPSGSGGAIYNDGYASLTRTIISSNSTPDGGTSDQFGQGVGTGAGAGVFNSGQMLMDRCAVIGNFCGTAGPGGQISVGIVYYGAVGPGGTGGCGGGILNQGEMTLRFSTLSENVSGMGGSGGSGIHGAHGGTGGDGAAICNSGTLAINTCTISDNVCGNAGQGGEGDTGGNGGTGGSGGGIWNEGPAASLEMTSCTVVSNRAGLGGDAGNGTPTIFSPLPPASGGNGGSGGGIYNGVTGTNATCKNTIIALNILGDGGSPGTNTYRGLNNPTNEVGNPGAVGSGPDISGDFSSGGFNLIGVGDDSSGLINGTSADQIGSAAGPIDPLIGPLQMNCGRTPTHALLPGSPAINQGNSFGIHTDQRGYSRPYKYPGVPNASGGDGADIGAFELDSR
;
A
#
# COMPACT_ATOMS: atom_id res chain seq x y z
N MET A 1 22.76 -37.88 -81.05
CA MET A 1 23.56 -38.30 -79.88
C MET A 1 23.80 -37.06 -79.03
N LYS A 2 23.48 -37.11 -77.72
CA LYS A 2 23.60 -36.00 -76.72
C LYS A 2 22.61 -34.84 -76.92
N SER A 3 21.97 -34.23 -75.93
CA SER A 3 21.72 -34.46 -74.50
C SER A 3 20.64 -33.42 -74.13
N ARG A 4 19.49 -33.81 -73.57
CA ARG A 4 18.48 -32.85 -73.11
C ARG A 4 19.01 -32.13 -71.87
N ARG A 5 19.25 -30.82 -71.97
CA ARG A 5 19.35 -29.92 -70.81
C ARG A 5 17.95 -29.37 -70.56
N PHE A 6 17.30 -29.82 -69.48
CA PHE A 6 16.18 -29.11 -68.90
C PHE A 6 16.75 -27.94 -68.09
N GLU A 7 16.30 -26.72 -68.40
CA GLU A 7 16.65 -25.51 -67.66
C GLU A 7 16.15 -25.63 -66.21
N VAL A 8 17.09 -25.67 -65.28
CA VAL A 8 16.86 -25.44 -63.86
C VAL A 8 16.68 -23.93 -63.70
N GLY A 9 15.48 -23.45 -63.99
CA GLY A 9 15.21 -22.02 -64.12
C GLY A 9 13.88 -21.58 -63.53
N THR A 10 13.31 -22.28 -62.54
CA THR A 10 12.08 -21.81 -61.86
C THR A 10 11.78 -22.50 -60.51
N LEU A 11 12.78 -23.06 -59.82
CA LEU A 11 12.58 -23.67 -58.48
C LEU A 11 13.41 -23.06 -57.34
N ALA A 12 14.20 -22.01 -57.61
CA ALA A 12 15.03 -21.35 -56.59
C ALA A 12 14.41 -20.06 -56.00
N CYS A 13 13.46 -19.43 -56.69
CA CYS A 13 12.83 -18.18 -56.22
C CYS A 13 11.50 -18.37 -55.45
N THR A 14 10.87 -19.54 -55.51
CA THR A 14 9.65 -19.83 -54.74
C THR A 14 9.90 -20.54 -53.40
N LEU A 15 11.10 -21.09 -53.18
CA LEU A 15 11.55 -21.59 -51.88
C LEU A 15 12.19 -20.50 -50.99
N ALA A 16 12.67 -19.40 -51.59
CA ALA A 16 13.18 -18.24 -50.85
C ALA A 16 12.06 -17.32 -50.30
N TRP A 17 10.83 -17.43 -50.81
CA TRP A 17 9.68 -16.68 -50.32
C TRP A 17 8.87 -17.41 -49.24
N LEU A 18 8.99 -18.75 -49.12
CA LEU A 18 8.40 -19.51 -48.01
C LEU A 18 9.25 -19.45 -46.72
N ALA A 19 10.51 -19.03 -46.82
CA ALA A 19 11.41 -18.79 -45.68
C ALA A 19 11.27 -17.39 -45.05
N MET A 20 10.50 -16.47 -45.66
CA MET A 20 10.10 -15.20 -45.01
C MET A 20 8.79 -15.32 -44.22
N PHE A 21 8.19 -16.50 -44.20
CA PHE A 21 7.14 -16.90 -43.26
C PHE A 21 7.63 -18.08 -42.40
N PHE A 22 8.88 -18.03 -41.92
CA PHE A 22 9.18 -18.72 -40.67
C PHE A 22 8.42 -17.98 -39.58
N CYS A 23 7.20 -18.46 -39.34
CA CYS A 23 6.64 -18.64 -38.01
C CYS A 23 7.79 -18.63 -37.01
N SER A 24 7.89 -17.58 -36.18
CA SER A 24 8.81 -17.60 -35.07
C SER A 24 8.36 -18.76 -34.19
N ALA A 25 8.98 -19.92 -34.40
CA ALA A 25 8.94 -20.98 -33.41
C ALA A 25 9.48 -20.30 -32.15
N ALA A 26 8.60 -19.96 -31.22
CA ALA A 26 8.96 -19.42 -29.94
C ALA A 26 9.83 -20.47 -29.27
N SER A 27 11.15 -20.34 -29.43
CA SER A 27 12.12 -21.28 -28.88
C SER A 27 12.06 -21.15 -27.37
N ALA A 28 11.33 -22.05 -26.72
CA ALA A 28 11.29 -22.14 -25.28
C ALA A 28 12.66 -22.62 -24.79
N LYS A 29 13.45 -21.75 -24.15
CA LYS A 29 14.74 -22.16 -23.56
C LYS A 29 14.61 -22.38 -22.06
N LEU A 30 15.23 -23.45 -21.56
CA LEU A 30 15.36 -23.75 -20.14
C LEU A 30 16.79 -23.43 -19.67
N PHE A 31 16.90 -22.59 -18.64
CA PHE A 31 18.13 -22.33 -17.91
C PHE A 31 18.05 -23.01 -16.54
N ILE A 32 19.03 -23.83 -16.21
CA ILE A 32 19.10 -24.48 -14.89
C ILE A 32 20.20 -23.79 -14.09
N VAL A 33 19.78 -22.99 -13.10
CA VAL A 33 20.67 -22.19 -12.26
C VAL A 33 20.89 -22.91 -10.95
N ARG A 34 22.14 -23.27 -10.68
CA ARG A 34 22.57 -23.94 -9.44
C ARG A 34 23.55 -23.11 -8.62
N GLU A 35 24.20 -22.14 -9.25
CA GLU A 35 25.18 -21.25 -8.64
C GLU A 35 24.44 -20.09 -7.98
N THR A 36 24.63 -19.94 -6.67
CA THR A 36 24.03 -18.86 -5.86
C THR A 36 24.83 -17.57 -5.89
N GLU A 37 26.05 -17.61 -6.41
CA GLU A 37 26.93 -16.46 -6.56
C GLU A 37 26.42 -15.51 -7.65
N ASP A 38 26.38 -14.22 -7.35
CA ASP A 38 26.02 -13.20 -8.32
C ASP A 38 27.16 -13.02 -9.34
N SER A 39 26.86 -13.23 -10.62
CA SER A 39 27.82 -13.05 -11.72
C SER A 39 27.08 -12.88 -13.04
N THR A 40 27.76 -12.42 -14.08
CA THR A 40 27.18 -12.33 -15.45
C THR A 40 27.27 -13.65 -16.23
N ARG A 41 27.76 -14.74 -15.63
CA ARG A 41 27.84 -16.06 -16.28
C ARG A 41 26.45 -16.68 -16.33
N VAL A 42 26.09 -17.32 -17.45
CA VAL A 42 24.76 -17.93 -17.67
C VAL A 42 24.34 -19.00 -16.64
N THR A 43 25.29 -19.45 -15.81
CA THR A 43 25.09 -20.41 -14.73
C THR A 43 24.55 -19.79 -13.43
N SER A 44 24.64 -18.46 -13.29
CA SER A 44 24.02 -17.68 -12.20
C SER A 44 22.60 -17.21 -12.59
N LEU A 45 21.84 -16.73 -11.61
CA LEU A 45 20.53 -16.10 -11.85
C LEU A 45 20.65 -14.89 -12.80
N ARG A 46 21.54 -13.94 -12.48
CA ARG A 46 21.74 -12.73 -13.28
C ARG A 46 22.14 -13.05 -14.72
N GLY A 47 23.15 -13.89 -14.92
CA GLY A 47 23.58 -14.26 -16.26
C GLY A 47 22.53 -15.05 -17.05
N ALA A 48 21.69 -15.85 -16.38
CA ALA A 48 20.56 -16.52 -17.04
C ALA A 48 19.49 -15.52 -17.50
N ILE A 49 19.21 -14.47 -16.73
CA ILE A 49 18.31 -13.37 -17.11
C ILE A 49 18.87 -12.60 -18.31
N ILE A 50 20.16 -12.22 -18.27
CA ILE A 50 20.84 -11.56 -19.41
C ILE A 50 20.72 -12.41 -20.68
N ALA A 51 20.97 -13.71 -20.57
CA ALA A 51 20.83 -14.63 -21.70
C ALA A 51 19.39 -14.76 -22.19
N ALA A 52 18.39 -14.77 -21.30
CA ALA A 52 16.98 -14.79 -21.66
C ALA A 52 16.56 -13.50 -22.39
N ASN A 53 17.03 -12.34 -21.91
CA ASN A 53 16.80 -11.04 -22.56
C ASN A 53 17.35 -11.02 -23.99
N HIS A 54 18.57 -11.55 -24.21
CA HIS A 54 19.16 -11.64 -25.56
C HIS A 54 18.38 -12.54 -26.51
N LEU A 55 17.79 -13.63 -26.00
CA LEU A 55 17.00 -14.56 -26.82
C LEU A 55 15.61 -14.02 -27.15
N GLY A 56 15.01 -13.25 -26.24
CA GLY A 56 13.58 -12.92 -26.31
C GLY A 56 12.72 -14.20 -26.29
N GLY A 57 11.50 -14.12 -26.83
CA GLY A 57 10.61 -15.28 -26.88
C GLY A 57 10.22 -15.79 -25.48
N ARG A 58 10.00 -17.10 -25.33
CA ARG A 58 9.62 -17.72 -24.04
C ARG A 58 10.84 -18.36 -23.39
N ASN A 59 11.13 -18.03 -22.15
CA ASN A 59 12.25 -18.61 -21.41
C ASN A 59 11.82 -19.02 -20.01
N THR A 60 12.40 -20.13 -19.53
CA THR A 60 12.20 -20.61 -18.16
C THR A 60 13.54 -20.68 -17.45
N ILE A 61 13.65 -20.07 -16.28
CA ILE A 61 14.77 -20.24 -15.35
C ILE A 61 14.30 -21.14 -14.21
N LEU A 62 15.02 -22.23 -14.01
CA LEU A 62 14.82 -23.17 -12.92
C LEU A 62 15.88 -22.92 -11.85
N LEU A 63 15.46 -22.43 -10.68
CA LEU A 63 16.33 -22.26 -9.53
C LEU A 63 16.43 -23.57 -8.75
N ALA A 64 17.60 -24.20 -8.82
CA ALA A 64 17.91 -25.47 -8.18
C ALA A 64 19.25 -25.36 -7.42
N PRO A 65 19.32 -24.54 -6.35
CA PRO A 65 20.55 -24.36 -5.59
C PRO A 65 21.04 -25.71 -5.04
N ARG A 66 22.35 -25.97 -5.13
CA ARG A 66 22.94 -27.21 -4.63
C ARG A 66 22.90 -27.24 -3.09
N SER A 67 22.33 -28.30 -2.52
CA SER A 67 22.50 -28.61 -1.10
C SER A 67 23.94 -29.09 -0.88
N GLY A 68 24.77 -28.31 -0.19
CA GLY A 68 26.05 -28.79 0.34
C GLY A 68 25.79 -29.72 1.53
N ASN A 69 26.64 -30.73 1.72
CA ASN A 69 26.59 -31.60 2.90
C ASN A 69 26.93 -30.78 4.15
N GLY A 70 25.95 -30.59 5.03
CA GLY A 70 26.16 -30.15 6.42
C GLY A 70 25.82 -28.70 6.76
N ASP A 71 25.34 -27.88 5.81
CA ASP A 71 24.93 -26.51 6.10
C ASP A 71 23.50 -26.25 5.61
N HIS A 72 22.61 -25.89 6.52
CA HIS A 72 21.18 -25.68 6.23
C HIS A 72 20.88 -24.43 5.38
N PHE A 73 21.89 -23.71 4.86
CA PHE A 73 21.70 -22.36 4.33
C PHE A 73 22.52 -21.99 3.07
N ARG A 74 22.25 -22.62 1.92
CA ARG A 74 22.50 -21.96 0.62
C ARG A 74 21.30 -22.06 -0.32
N ARG A 75 20.13 -21.61 0.14
CA ARG A 75 18.90 -21.41 -0.67
C ARG A 75 18.69 -19.94 -1.05
N SER A 76 19.71 -19.10 -0.88
CA SER A 76 19.67 -17.67 -1.17
C SER A 76 20.51 -17.34 -2.40
N PHE A 77 19.90 -16.70 -3.39
CA PHE A 77 20.58 -16.05 -4.50
C PHE A 77 20.80 -14.60 -4.10
N ARG A 78 21.96 -14.32 -3.50
CA ARG A 78 22.28 -12.98 -3.02
C ARG A 78 22.82 -12.14 -4.17
N LEU A 79 22.20 -11.00 -4.42
CA LEU A 79 22.68 -10.01 -5.38
C LEU A 79 23.76 -9.16 -4.71
N THR A 80 24.92 -9.06 -5.33
CA THR A 80 26.11 -8.41 -4.74
C THR A 80 26.83 -7.47 -5.69
N ILE A 81 26.53 -7.50 -6.98
CA ILE A 81 27.13 -6.61 -7.97
C ILE A 81 26.38 -5.27 -7.93
N GLN A 82 26.93 -4.31 -7.19
CA GLN A 82 26.40 -2.95 -7.08
C GLN A 82 26.52 -2.18 -8.40
N GLY A 83 25.59 -1.26 -8.62
CA GLY A 83 25.53 -0.39 -9.81
C GLY A 83 24.09 -0.07 -10.13
N PRO A 84 23.49 0.92 -9.42
CA PRO A 84 22.09 1.29 -9.62
C PRO A 84 21.83 1.84 -11.03
N ASP A 85 20.55 1.84 -11.42
CA ASP A 85 20.04 2.47 -12.66
C ASP A 85 20.64 1.91 -13.97
N GLU A 86 21.16 0.69 -13.92
CA GLU A 86 21.69 -0.03 -15.06
C GLU A 86 20.58 -0.86 -15.74
N ASN A 87 20.49 -0.85 -17.08
CA ASN A 87 19.34 -1.43 -17.80
C ASN A 87 19.62 -2.78 -18.49
N GLU A 88 20.86 -3.25 -18.54
CA GLU A 88 21.25 -4.52 -19.15
C GLU A 88 21.29 -5.69 -18.13
N ALA A 89 20.88 -5.45 -16.87
CA ALA A 89 20.91 -6.38 -15.74
C ALA A 89 22.33 -6.85 -15.35
N ARG A 90 23.38 -6.14 -15.74
CA ARG A 90 24.79 -6.47 -15.45
C ARG A 90 25.20 -6.09 -14.02
N THR A 91 24.58 -5.06 -13.46
CA THR A 91 24.78 -4.58 -12.09
C THR A 91 23.41 -4.23 -11.48
N GLY A 92 23.35 -3.92 -10.18
CA GLY A 92 22.12 -3.46 -9.56
C GLY A 92 21.01 -4.50 -9.63
N ASP A 93 19.79 -4.04 -9.92
CA ASP A 93 18.61 -4.88 -10.04
C ASP A 93 18.67 -5.89 -11.23
N LEU A 94 17.69 -6.78 -11.28
CA LEU A 94 17.54 -7.77 -12.33
C LEU A 94 16.52 -7.28 -13.38
N ASN A 95 17.00 -6.60 -14.42
CA ASN A 95 16.16 -6.10 -15.50
C ASN A 95 15.65 -7.23 -16.42
N VAL A 96 14.34 -7.28 -16.62
CA VAL A 96 13.67 -8.10 -17.63
C VAL A 96 13.20 -7.18 -18.74
N THR A 97 13.96 -7.15 -19.84
CA THR A 97 13.85 -6.09 -20.86
C THR A 97 13.01 -6.48 -22.07
N ARG A 98 12.72 -7.77 -22.26
CA ARG A 98 11.85 -8.28 -23.34
C ARG A 98 11.47 -9.74 -23.13
N GLY A 99 10.45 -10.18 -23.86
CA GLY A 99 10.04 -11.59 -23.92
C GLY A 99 9.25 -12.03 -22.70
N TYR A 100 9.04 -13.34 -22.58
CA TYR A 100 8.25 -14.00 -21.56
C TYR A 100 9.18 -14.82 -20.68
N LEU A 101 9.55 -14.28 -19.52
CA LEU A 101 10.42 -14.94 -18.56
C LEU A 101 9.61 -15.58 -17.44
N THR A 102 9.79 -16.88 -17.23
CA THR A 102 9.24 -17.62 -16.09
C THR A 102 10.37 -18.07 -15.19
N ILE A 103 10.34 -17.70 -13.91
CA ILE A 103 11.28 -18.16 -12.88
C ILE A 103 10.54 -19.09 -11.92
N ILE A 104 10.95 -20.35 -11.88
CA ILE A 104 10.36 -21.39 -11.04
C ILE A 104 11.42 -21.94 -10.10
N VAL A 105 10.98 -22.24 -8.89
CA VAL A 105 11.78 -22.90 -7.88
C VAL A 105 11.30 -24.35 -7.68
N VAL A 106 12.24 -25.28 -7.58
CA VAL A 106 11.97 -26.72 -7.29
C VAL A 106 11.99 -27.07 -5.79
N SER A 107 12.59 -26.22 -4.98
CA SER A 107 12.71 -26.40 -3.52
C SER A 107 11.89 -25.35 -2.77
N PRO A 108 11.29 -25.67 -1.62
CA PRO A 108 10.68 -24.64 -0.78
C PRO A 108 11.73 -23.64 -0.29
N GLU A 109 11.30 -22.39 -0.03
CA GLU A 109 12.07 -21.34 0.65
C GLU A 109 13.29 -20.78 -0.11
N VAL A 110 13.32 -20.84 -1.44
CA VAL A 110 14.36 -20.11 -2.18
C VAL A 110 14.11 -18.62 -2.10
N THR A 111 15.17 -17.90 -1.73
CA THR A 111 15.17 -16.45 -1.55
C THR A 111 16.06 -15.81 -2.60
N ILE A 112 15.59 -14.71 -3.17
CA ILE A 112 16.41 -13.74 -3.89
C ILE A 112 16.59 -12.57 -2.94
N ASP A 113 17.83 -12.31 -2.57
CA ASP A 113 18.20 -11.38 -1.50
C ASP A 113 19.08 -10.26 -2.04
N ALA A 114 18.55 -9.04 -2.04
CA ALA A 114 19.26 -7.84 -2.46
C ALA A 114 19.81 -7.02 -1.27
N THR A 115 19.88 -7.59 -0.06
CA THR A 115 20.38 -6.88 1.11
C THR A 115 21.81 -6.36 0.89
N GLY A 116 21.96 -5.03 0.88
CA GLY A 116 23.22 -4.33 0.65
C GLY A 116 23.55 -4.07 -0.84
N LEU A 117 22.62 -4.37 -1.75
CA LEU A 117 22.76 -4.07 -3.18
C LEU A 117 22.72 -2.57 -3.46
N GLY A 118 21.90 -1.81 -2.71
CA GLY A 118 21.64 -0.39 -2.97
C GLY A 118 20.76 -0.14 -4.19
N ASP A 119 20.03 -1.17 -4.63
CA ASP A 119 19.08 -1.12 -5.75
C ASP A 119 17.92 -2.10 -5.48
N ARG A 120 16.91 -2.06 -6.35
CA ARG A 120 15.73 -2.94 -6.35
C ARG A 120 16.12 -4.39 -6.64
N VAL A 121 15.18 -5.31 -6.50
CA VAL A 121 15.43 -6.71 -6.91
C VAL A 121 15.15 -6.93 -8.38
N PHE A 122 14.01 -6.48 -8.88
CA PHE A 122 13.61 -6.65 -10.28
C PHE A 122 13.03 -5.38 -10.90
N GLN A 123 13.35 -5.15 -12.17
CA GLN A 123 12.61 -4.23 -13.03
C GLN A 123 12.05 -4.99 -14.24
N VAL A 124 10.76 -4.81 -14.51
CA VAL A 124 10.06 -5.37 -15.69
C VAL A 124 9.72 -4.23 -16.63
N HIS A 125 10.30 -4.25 -17.83
CA HIS A 125 10.07 -3.23 -18.85
C HIS A 125 8.73 -3.43 -19.56
N SER A 126 8.20 -2.37 -20.17
CA SER A 126 6.86 -2.32 -20.77
C SER A 126 6.60 -3.37 -21.86
N ASN A 127 7.64 -3.84 -22.52
CA ASN A 127 7.60 -4.87 -23.55
C ASN A 127 7.98 -6.27 -23.05
N ALA A 128 8.00 -6.48 -21.73
CA ALA A 128 8.41 -7.72 -21.09
C ALA A 128 7.31 -8.31 -20.19
N ARG A 129 7.37 -9.62 -19.99
CA ARG A 129 6.56 -10.34 -19.01
C ARG A 129 7.45 -11.14 -18.07
N LEU A 130 7.18 -11.01 -16.77
CA LEU A 130 7.82 -11.79 -15.72
C LEU A 130 6.77 -12.62 -14.96
N THR A 131 7.00 -13.92 -14.85
CA THR A 131 6.23 -14.83 -13.99
C THR A 131 7.14 -15.42 -12.94
N LEU A 132 6.83 -15.18 -11.66
CA LEU A 132 7.57 -15.72 -10.51
C LEU A 132 6.70 -16.72 -9.75
N LEU A 133 7.27 -17.87 -9.40
CA LEU A 133 6.55 -18.93 -8.69
C LEU A 133 7.36 -19.46 -7.51
N ASN A 134 6.71 -19.57 -6.35
CA ASN A 134 7.21 -20.25 -5.14
C ASN A 134 8.56 -19.69 -4.62
N LEU A 135 8.72 -18.36 -4.59
CA LEU A 135 9.97 -17.74 -4.17
C LEU A 135 9.76 -16.55 -3.23
N ARG A 136 10.79 -16.26 -2.45
CA ARG A 136 10.87 -15.08 -1.58
C ARG A 136 11.77 -14.02 -2.21
N ILE A 137 11.35 -12.76 -2.12
CA ILE A 137 12.09 -11.56 -2.55
C ILE A 137 12.27 -10.67 -1.34
N THR A 138 13.52 -10.30 -1.03
CA THR A 138 13.83 -9.54 0.18
C THR A 138 15.05 -8.66 -0.01
N GLY A 139 15.18 -7.64 0.84
CA GLY A 139 16.37 -6.79 0.92
C GLY A 139 16.53 -5.79 -0.22
N GLY A 140 15.58 -5.73 -1.16
CA GLY A 140 15.58 -4.73 -2.22
C GLY A 140 15.40 -3.35 -1.64
N SER A 141 16.26 -2.41 -2.02
CA SER A 141 16.20 -1.02 -1.60
C SER A 141 16.36 -0.18 -2.85
N ALA A 142 15.28 0.39 -3.37
CA ALA A 142 15.39 1.18 -4.59
C ALA A 142 16.40 2.32 -4.40
N PRO A 143 17.11 2.73 -5.47
CA PRO A 143 18.15 3.74 -5.35
C PRO A 143 17.64 5.01 -4.66
N PRO A 144 18.40 5.58 -3.72
CA PRO A 144 18.08 6.91 -3.22
C PRO A 144 18.17 7.93 -4.36
N ALA A 145 17.54 9.10 -4.20
CA ALA A 145 17.74 10.17 -5.17
C ALA A 145 19.22 10.58 -5.23
N GLU A 146 19.77 10.77 -6.44
CA GLU A 146 21.17 11.19 -6.63
C GLU A 146 21.43 12.67 -6.31
N ASP A 147 20.40 13.48 -6.04
CA ASP A 147 20.47 14.92 -5.71
C ASP A 147 19.13 15.38 -5.09
N PHE A 148 18.64 16.60 -5.38
CA PHE A 148 17.32 17.14 -5.02
C PHE A 148 16.14 16.45 -5.74
N GLY A 149 16.15 15.12 -5.84
CA GLY A 149 15.12 14.33 -6.52
C GLY A 149 14.24 13.52 -5.56
N PRO A 150 13.11 12.98 -6.04
CA PRO A 150 12.38 11.94 -5.32
C PRO A 150 13.17 10.64 -5.31
N GLY A 151 12.97 9.81 -4.29
CA GLY A 151 13.57 8.47 -4.24
C GLY A 151 12.99 7.55 -5.32
N ALA A 152 13.76 6.55 -5.75
CA ALA A 152 13.30 5.61 -6.77
C ALA A 152 12.16 4.70 -6.26
N ASN A 153 11.26 4.30 -7.14
CA ASN A 153 10.09 3.49 -6.81
C ASN A 153 10.38 1.98 -6.91
N GLY A 154 9.62 1.16 -6.18
CA GLY A 154 9.59 -0.30 -6.42
C GLY A 154 10.73 -1.08 -5.78
N GLY A 155 10.91 -1.02 -4.45
CA GLY A 155 12.03 -1.66 -3.75
C GLY A 155 12.22 -3.14 -4.08
N GLY A 156 11.14 -3.92 -4.01
CA GLY A 156 11.16 -5.32 -4.46
C GLY A 156 11.12 -5.41 -5.98
N ILE A 157 10.03 -4.91 -6.57
CA ILE A 157 9.75 -4.99 -8.01
C ILE A 157 9.22 -3.67 -8.52
N PHE A 158 9.81 -3.16 -9.60
CA PHE A 158 9.19 -2.14 -10.45
C PHE A 158 8.63 -2.79 -11.71
N ASN A 159 7.32 -2.68 -11.95
CA ASN A 159 6.66 -3.26 -13.12
C ASN A 159 6.04 -2.18 -14.02
N SER A 160 6.56 -2.07 -15.24
CA SER A 160 5.93 -1.32 -16.35
C SER A 160 5.35 -2.23 -17.43
N GLY A 161 5.60 -3.54 -17.35
CA GLY A 161 5.12 -4.57 -18.28
C GLY A 161 4.06 -5.46 -17.66
N GLU A 162 4.19 -6.77 -17.85
CA GLU A 162 3.27 -7.78 -17.28
C GLU A 162 3.95 -8.59 -16.17
N LEU A 163 3.46 -8.47 -14.93
CA LEU A 163 3.93 -9.22 -13.77
C LEU A 163 2.91 -10.27 -13.33
N THR A 164 3.36 -11.50 -13.11
CA THR A 164 2.57 -12.55 -12.49
C THR A 164 3.32 -13.15 -11.30
N LEU A 165 2.73 -13.10 -10.11
CA LEU A 165 3.28 -13.70 -8.89
C LEU A 165 2.36 -14.81 -8.39
N ARG A 166 2.91 -16.00 -8.13
CA ARG A 166 2.15 -17.13 -7.58
C ARG A 166 2.88 -17.78 -6.43
N ASN A 167 2.23 -17.81 -5.27
CA ASN A 167 2.81 -18.35 -4.03
C ASN A 167 4.15 -17.69 -3.68
N CYS A 168 4.25 -16.37 -3.86
CA CYS A 168 5.46 -15.61 -3.60
C CYS A 168 5.40 -14.92 -2.24
N VAL A 169 6.56 -14.55 -1.71
CA VAL A 169 6.66 -13.68 -0.53
C VAL A 169 7.55 -12.50 -0.87
N LEU A 170 7.04 -11.29 -0.77
CA LEU A 170 7.80 -10.05 -0.91
C LEU A 170 7.86 -9.40 0.45
N ALA A 171 9.04 -9.38 1.05
CA ALA A 171 9.17 -8.86 2.40
C ALA A 171 10.47 -8.15 2.68
N LYS A 172 10.43 -7.13 3.56
CA LYS A 172 11.59 -6.32 3.93
C LYS A 172 12.27 -5.69 2.71
N ASN A 173 11.46 -5.16 1.81
CA ASN A 173 11.93 -4.33 0.71
C ASN A 173 11.52 -2.88 0.98
N SER A 174 12.34 -1.94 0.50
CA SER A 174 12.13 -0.52 0.69
C SER A 174 12.22 0.21 -0.64
N SER A 175 11.35 1.19 -0.86
CA SER A 175 11.58 2.18 -1.91
C SER A 175 12.77 3.09 -1.57
N GLY A 176 13.12 3.98 -2.49
CA GLY A 176 14.30 4.83 -2.39
C GLY A 176 14.11 6.00 -1.44
N ALA A 177 15.19 6.36 -0.74
CA ALA A 177 15.18 7.51 0.14
C ALA A 177 15.10 8.81 -0.69
N PRO A 178 14.48 9.87 -0.14
CA PRO A 178 14.47 11.16 -0.81
C PRO A 178 15.88 11.76 -0.79
N GLY A 179 16.13 12.71 -1.69
CA GLY A 179 17.35 13.50 -1.69
C GLY A 179 17.53 14.34 -0.43
N VAL A 180 18.78 14.70 -0.11
CA VAL A 180 19.06 15.70 0.94
C VAL A 180 18.76 17.11 0.42
N THR A 181 17.80 17.81 1.02
CA THR A 181 17.43 19.17 0.62
C THR A 181 18.33 20.21 1.30
N ALA A 182 19.45 20.56 0.68
CA ALA A 182 20.06 21.88 0.86
C ALA A 182 19.44 22.87 -0.15
N PHE A 183 18.62 23.83 0.28
CA PHE A 183 18.06 24.93 -0.53
C PHE A 183 16.78 24.67 -1.35
N SER A 184 15.74 24.04 -0.78
CA SER A 184 14.43 23.98 -1.46
C SER A 184 13.47 25.10 -1.01
N LEU A 185 13.25 26.08 -1.90
CA LEU A 185 12.10 26.99 -1.91
C LEU A 185 10.90 26.41 -2.69
N SER A 186 10.97 25.16 -3.15
CA SER A 186 9.93 24.53 -3.97
C SER A 186 9.79 23.03 -3.71
N GLY A 187 8.74 22.67 -2.96
CA GLY A 187 7.79 21.61 -3.27
C GLY A 187 8.27 20.18 -3.53
N TRP A 188 7.87 19.28 -2.61
CA TRP A 188 7.41 17.91 -2.89
C TRP A 188 8.41 16.97 -3.62
N LEU A 189 9.44 16.55 -2.89
CA LEU A 189 10.35 15.46 -3.32
C LEU A 189 10.23 14.28 -2.35
N PRO A 190 9.09 13.56 -2.35
CA PRO A 190 8.88 12.48 -1.39
C PRO A 190 9.86 11.34 -1.62
N SER A 191 9.99 10.48 -0.60
CA SER A 191 10.63 9.17 -0.78
C SER A 191 9.88 8.36 -1.84
N GLY A 192 10.55 7.37 -2.44
CA GLY A 192 9.94 6.54 -3.47
C GLY A 192 8.72 5.79 -2.95
N SER A 193 7.86 5.34 -3.85
CA SER A 193 6.64 4.59 -3.54
C SER A 193 6.76 3.10 -3.90
N GLY A 194 5.90 2.25 -3.33
CA GLY A 194 5.90 0.82 -3.65
C GLY A 194 7.12 0.11 -3.06
N GLY A 195 7.20 -0.01 -1.74
CA GLY A 195 8.33 -0.69 -1.08
C GLY A 195 8.49 -2.14 -1.55
N ALA A 196 7.39 -2.88 -1.65
CA ALA A 196 7.41 -4.22 -2.25
C ALA A 196 7.23 -4.17 -3.77
N ILE A 197 6.16 -3.52 -4.25
CA ILE A 197 5.80 -3.46 -5.67
C ILE A 197 5.39 -2.04 -6.04
N TYR A 198 5.97 -1.53 -7.12
CA TYR A 198 5.43 -0.42 -7.88
C TYR A 198 4.91 -0.94 -9.22
N ASN A 199 3.62 -0.80 -9.49
CA ASN A 199 2.96 -1.30 -10.70
C ASN A 199 2.37 -0.15 -11.54
N ASP A 200 2.96 0.05 -12.72
CA ASP A 200 2.45 0.94 -13.77
C ASP A 200 1.85 0.16 -14.94
N GLY A 201 2.23 -1.11 -15.09
CA GLY A 201 1.67 -2.02 -16.09
C GLY A 201 0.53 -2.89 -15.54
N TYR A 202 0.54 -4.17 -15.92
CA TYR A 202 -0.40 -5.17 -15.42
C TYR A 202 0.27 -6.08 -14.38
N ALA A 203 -0.38 -6.28 -13.24
CA ALA A 203 0.07 -7.22 -12.22
C ALA A 203 -1.06 -8.19 -11.81
N SER A 204 -0.75 -9.49 -11.78
CA SER A 204 -1.63 -10.52 -11.22
C SER A 204 -0.92 -11.29 -10.11
N LEU A 205 -1.45 -11.19 -8.90
CA LEU A 205 -0.94 -11.81 -7.70
C LEU A 205 -1.92 -12.88 -7.23
N THR A 206 -1.42 -14.08 -6.96
CA THR A 206 -2.22 -15.16 -6.39
C THR A 206 -1.47 -15.84 -5.27
N ARG A 207 -2.08 -15.90 -4.08
CA ARG A 207 -1.46 -16.49 -2.88
C ARG A 207 -0.11 -15.88 -2.54
N THR A 208 0.01 -14.57 -2.74
CA THR A 208 1.23 -13.83 -2.47
C THR A 208 1.13 -13.13 -1.12
N ILE A 209 2.22 -13.17 -0.34
CA ILE A 209 2.35 -12.43 0.92
C ILE A 209 3.25 -11.21 0.66
N ILE A 210 2.76 -10.03 1.02
CA ILE A 210 3.48 -8.76 0.97
C ILE A 210 3.60 -8.27 2.41
N SER A 211 4.78 -8.37 3.00
CA SER A 211 4.92 -8.06 4.43
C SER A 211 6.19 -7.33 4.85
N SER A 212 6.04 -6.44 5.83
CA SER A 212 7.17 -5.69 6.39
C SER A 212 7.98 -4.92 5.33
N ASN A 213 7.30 -4.43 4.30
CA ASN A 213 7.91 -3.53 3.32
C ASN A 213 7.68 -2.07 3.75
N SER A 214 8.55 -1.18 3.29
CA SER A 214 8.61 0.19 3.77
C SER A 214 8.75 1.23 2.68
N THR A 215 8.30 2.45 2.97
CA THR A 215 8.87 3.65 2.34
C THR A 215 9.80 4.34 3.34
N PRO A 216 10.93 4.92 2.91
CA PRO A 216 11.83 5.63 3.82
C PRO A 216 11.20 6.88 4.43
N ASP A 217 11.73 7.30 5.57
CA ASP A 217 11.43 8.57 6.21
C ASP A 217 11.71 9.76 5.28
N GLY A 218 11.03 10.86 5.55
CA GLY A 218 11.22 12.12 4.88
C GLY A 218 12.55 12.75 5.30
N GLY A 219 13.26 13.35 4.34
CA GLY A 219 14.48 14.10 4.62
C GLY A 219 14.23 15.35 5.48
N THR A 220 15.28 15.79 6.18
CA THR A 220 15.28 17.07 6.89
C THR A 220 15.44 18.24 5.92
N SER A 221 14.76 19.34 6.21
CA SER A 221 14.94 20.60 5.51
C SER A 221 16.07 21.45 6.10
N ASP A 222 16.53 22.45 5.35
CA ASP A 222 17.35 23.53 5.89
C ASP A 222 16.56 24.41 6.88
N GLN A 223 17.18 25.45 7.44
CA GLN A 223 16.58 26.26 8.51
C GLN A 223 15.22 26.90 8.17
N PHE A 224 14.86 27.02 6.89
CA PHE A 224 13.62 27.68 6.43
C PHE A 224 12.74 26.75 5.57
N GLY A 225 13.26 25.59 5.17
CA GLY A 225 12.59 24.69 4.24
C GLY A 225 11.45 23.88 4.86
N GLN A 226 10.51 23.48 4.02
CA GLN A 226 9.44 22.56 4.36
C GLN A 226 10.00 21.16 4.65
N GLY A 227 9.50 20.49 5.68
CA GLY A 227 9.80 19.07 5.89
C GLY A 227 9.42 18.22 4.68
N VAL A 228 10.24 17.23 4.35
CA VAL A 228 10.02 16.39 3.17
C VAL A 228 8.99 15.31 3.51
N GLY A 229 8.00 15.09 2.63
CA GLY A 229 7.01 14.03 2.80
C GLY A 229 7.57 12.63 2.56
N THR A 230 6.78 11.60 2.85
CA THR A 230 7.15 10.20 2.57
C THR A 230 6.42 9.63 1.37
N GLY A 231 6.99 8.59 0.79
CA GLY A 231 6.39 7.81 -0.28
C GLY A 231 5.20 7.01 0.23
N ALA A 232 4.34 6.64 -0.70
CA ALA A 232 3.07 5.98 -0.44
C ALA A 232 3.10 4.52 -0.91
N GLY A 233 2.11 3.72 -0.48
CA GLY A 233 1.99 2.34 -0.94
C GLY A 233 3.17 1.48 -0.49
N ALA A 234 3.54 1.50 0.80
CA ALA A 234 4.75 0.80 1.27
C ALA A 234 4.75 -0.70 0.93
N GLY A 235 3.58 -1.35 1.00
CA GLY A 235 3.39 -2.65 0.36
C GLY A 235 3.34 -2.51 -1.16
N VAL A 236 2.28 -1.89 -1.67
CA VAL A 236 1.99 -1.78 -3.10
C VAL A 236 1.62 -0.35 -3.50
N PHE A 237 2.23 0.12 -4.58
CA PHE A 237 1.73 1.25 -5.35
C PHE A 237 1.20 0.75 -6.71
N ASN A 238 -0.02 1.12 -7.07
CA ASN A 238 -0.65 0.75 -8.34
C ASN A 238 -1.17 1.99 -9.09
N SER A 239 -0.52 2.35 -10.20
CA SER A 239 -1.05 3.28 -11.22
C SER A 239 -1.65 2.56 -12.43
N GLY A 240 -1.26 1.29 -12.64
CA GLY A 240 -1.79 0.45 -13.71
C GLY A 240 -2.98 -0.42 -13.30
N GLN A 241 -3.00 -1.66 -13.78
CA GLN A 241 -4.02 -2.64 -13.43
C GLN A 241 -3.47 -3.71 -12.49
N MET A 242 -4.17 -4.00 -11.40
CA MET A 242 -3.77 -5.04 -10.47
C MET A 242 -4.93 -5.95 -10.05
N LEU A 243 -4.69 -7.26 -10.15
CA LEU A 243 -5.55 -8.29 -9.59
C LEU A 243 -4.83 -9.01 -8.45
N MET A 244 -5.44 -9.03 -7.27
CA MET A 244 -4.98 -9.78 -6.10
C MET A 244 -6.01 -10.82 -5.69
N ASP A 245 -5.61 -12.10 -5.65
CA ASP A 245 -6.45 -13.22 -5.24
C ASP A 245 -5.77 -14.04 -4.13
N ARG A 246 -6.44 -14.17 -2.99
CA ARG A 246 -5.96 -14.94 -1.83
C ARG A 246 -4.60 -14.44 -1.31
N CYS A 247 -4.37 -13.13 -1.38
CA CYS A 247 -3.14 -12.49 -0.95
C CYS A 247 -3.22 -12.02 0.50
N ALA A 248 -2.06 -11.77 1.11
CA ALA A 248 -1.96 -11.16 2.42
C ALA A 248 -1.01 -9.95 2.36
N VAL A 249 -1.49 -8.76 2.75
CA VAL A 249 -0.70 -7.53 2.83
C VAL A 249 -0.60 -7.14 4.30
N ILE A 250 0.52 -7.46 4.94
CA ILE A 250 0.63 -7.46 6.41
C ILE A 250 1.83 -6.65 6.90
N GLY A 251 1.59 -5.71 7.81
CA GLY A 251 2.70 -5.07 8.53
C GLY A 251 3.58 -4.19 7.65
N ASN A 252 3.05 -3.60 6.58
CA ASN A 252 3.80 -2.67 5.73
C ASN A 252 3.63 -1.25 6.26
N PHE A 253 4.68 -0.44 6.22
CA PHE A 253 4.68 0.87 6.87
C PHE A 253 5.28 1.96 5.99
N CYS A 254 4.58 3.09 5.87
CA CYS A 254 5.17 4.29 5.28
C CYS A 254 6.03 5.01 6.32
N GLY A 255 7.12 5.63 5.89
CA GLY A 255 8.03 6.38 6.78
C GLY A 255 7.37 7.60 7.43
N THR A 256 8.04 8.17 8.42
CA THR A 256 7.67 9.44 9.06
C THR A 256 8.18 10.62 8.23
N ALA A 257 7.34 11.62 8.00
CA ALA A 257 7.74 12.79 7.25
C ALA A 257 8.74 13.65 8.03
N GLY A 258 9.62 14.34 7.29
CA GLY A 258 10.68 15.14 7.86
C GLY A 258 10.15 16.36 8.62
N PRO A 259 10.87 16.82 9.66
CA PRO A 259 10.52 18.06 10.34
C PRO A 259 10.76 19.27 9.43
N GLY A 260 10.02 20.33 9.70
CA GLY A 260 10.27 21.62 9.10
C GLY A 260 11.51 22.32 9.67
N GLY A 261 12.06 23.24 8.88
CA GLY A 261 13.31 23.93 9.18
C GLY A 261 13.29 24.66 10.52
N GLN A 262 14.36 24.57 11.30
CA GLN A 262 14.46 25.19 12.63
C GLN A 262 15.49 26.33 12.66
N ILE A 263 15.20 27.40 13.41
CA ILE A 263 16.14 28.50 13.65
C ILE A 263 16.48 28.57 15.14
N SER A 264 17.77 28.47 15.47
CA SER A 264 18.25 28.71 16.84
C SER A 264 18.05 30.17 17.23
N VAL A 265 17.38 30.39 18.36
CA VAL A 265 17.07 31.70 18.94
C VAL A 265 18.37 32.43 19.29
N GLY A 266 18.79 33.40 18.47
CA GLY A 266 20.04 34.15 18.67
C GLY A 266 20.57 34.90 17.45
N ILE A 267 20.07 34.61 16.24
CA ILE A 267 20.41 35.34 15.02
C ILE A 267 19.22 36.22 14.63
N VAL A 268 19.47 37.51 14.43
CA VAL A 268 18.49 38.50 13.96
C VAL A 268 18.19 38.23 12.48
N TYR A 269 17.43 37.19 12.19
CA TYR A 269 16.90 36.92 10.86
C TYR A 269 15.38 36.76 10.95
N TYR A 270 14.66 37.65 10.27
CA TYR A 270 13.19 37.73 10.29
C TYR A 270 12.49 36.68 9.41
N GLY A 271 13.13 35.52 9.17
CA GLY A 271 12.59 34.47 8.30
C GLY A 271 11.59 33.56 9.01
N ALA A 272 10.53 33.15 8.31
CA ALA A 272 9.61 32.11 8.79
C ALA A 272 10.29 30.74 8.73
N VAL A 273 10.07 29.90 9.75
CA VAL A 273 10.50 28.50 9.77
C VAL A 273 9.59 27.62 8.94
N GLY A 274 10.06 26.42 8.61
CA GLY A 274 9.36 25.51 7.73
C GLY A 274 8.27 24.70 8.45
N PRO A 275 7.09 24.47 7.83
CA PRO A 275 6.14 23.43 8.22
C PRO A 275 6.73 22.03 8.14
N GLY A 276 6.14 21.11 8.90
CA GLY A 276 6.46 19.69 8.82
C GLY A 276 5.96 19.02 7.54
N GLY A 277 6.64 17.97 7.12
CA GLY A 277 6.28 17.21 5.93
C GLY A 277 4.99 16.39 6.08
N THR A 278 4.42 15.98 4.97
CA THR A 278 3.19 15.16 4.95
C THR A 278 3.51 13.66 4.96
N GLY A 279 2.78 12.90 5.77
CA GLY A 279 2.92 11.45 5.83
C GLY A 279 2.36 10.75 4.59
N GLY A 280 3.05 9.72 4.11
CA GLY A 280 2.64 8.93 2.94
C GLY A 280 1.39 8.09 3.21
N CYS A 281 0.41 8.14 2.32
CA CYS A 281 -0.81 7.35 2.40
C CYS A 281 -0.59 5.89 1.99
N GLY A 282 -1.53 4.99 2.30
CA GLY A 282 -1.48 3.62 1.80
C GLY A 282 -0.34 2.80 2.39
N GLY A 283 -0.27 2.62 3.71
CA GLY A 283 0.74 1.75 4.34
C GLY A 283 0.79 0.36 3.68
N GLY A 284 -0.39 -0.23 3.45
CA GLY A 284 -0.56 -1.45 2.67
C GLY A 284 -0.51 -1.15 1.17
N ILE A 285 -1.51 -0.42 0.69
CA ILE A 285 -1.74 -0.20 -0.75
C ILE A 285 -2.10 1.26 -1.02
N LEU A 286 -1.48 1.83 -2.06
CA LEU A 286 -2.00 3.00 -2.78
C LEU A 286 -2.50 2.56 -4.17
N ASN A 287 -3.77 2.81 -4.47
CA ASN A 287 -4.38 2.55 -5.77
C ASN A 287 -4.79 3.87 -6.45
N GLN A 288 -4.12 4.20 -7.56
CA GLN A 288 -4.47 5.29 -8.46
C GLN A 288 -5.03 4.78 -9.80
N GLY A 289 -4.77 3.51 -10.12
CA GLY A 289 -5.29 2.83 -11.31
C GLY A 289 -6.51 1.98 -11.00
N GLU A 290 -6.55 0.78 -11.60
CA GLU A 290 -7.62 -0.19 -11.40
C GLU A 290 -7.12 -1.34 -10.52
N MET A 291 -7.83 -1.62 -9.44
CA MET A 291 -7.51 -2.73 -8.56
C MET A 291 -8.73 -3.58 -8.22
N THR A 292 -8.54 -4.90 -8.31
CA THR A 292 -9.48 -5.89 -7.78
C THR A 292 -8.80 -6.76 -6.74
N LEU A 293 -9.39 -6.81 -5.53
CA LEU A 293 -8.97 -7.71 -4.45
C LEU A 293 -10.04 -8.75 -4.18
N ARG A 294 -9.62 -10.02 -4.08
CA ARG A 294 -10.51 -11.13 -3.76
C ARG A 294 -9.90 -12.05 -2.71
N PHE A 295 -10.71 -12.53 -1.77
CA PHE A 295 -10.31 -13.57 -0.80
C PHE A 295 -9.05 -13.21 0.01
N SER A 296 -8.77 -11.92 0.19
CA SER A 296 -7.46 -11.42 0.66
C SER A 296 -7.55 -10.74 2.02
N THR A 297 -6.43 -10.68 2.74
CA THR A 297 -6.33 -10.02 4.05
C THR A 297 -5.36 -8.85 3.99
N LEU A 298 -5.76 -7.70 4.52
CA LEU A 298 -4.89 -6.55 4.73
C LEU A 298 -4.90 -6.21 6.21
N SER A 299 -3.74 -6.33 6.87
CA SER A 299 -3.68 -6.07 8.30
C SER A 299 -2.39 -5.48 8.79
N GLU A 300 -2.45 -4.81 9.94
CA GLU A 300 -1.27 -4.25 10.62
C GLU A 300 -0.48 -3.25 9.75
N ASN A 301 -1.08 -2.70 8.69
CA ASN A 301 -0.40 -1.72 7.85
C ASN A 301 -0.53 -0.33 8.46
N VAL A 302 0.51 0.48 8.27
CA VAL A 302 0.64 1.80 8.91
C VAL A 302 0.98 2.84 7.85
N SER A 303 0.14 3.86 7.69
CA SER A 303 0.50 5.01 6.85
C SER A 303 1.43 5.99 7.59
N GLY A 304 2.06 6.89 6.85
CA GLY A 304 3.17 7.71 7.34
C GLY A 304 2.71 8.78 8.31
N MET A 305 3.52 9.08 9.32
CA MET A 305 3.25 10.18 10.25
C MET A 305 3.62 11.53 9.62
N GLY A 306 2.90 12.58 10.01
CA GLY A 306 3.25 13.95 9.67
C GLY A 306 4.50 14.42 10.44
N GLY A 307 5.31 15.27 9.81
CA GLY A 307 6.51 15.84 10.41
C GLY A 307 6.15 17.01 11.34
N SER A 308 6.95 17.27 12.36
CA SER A 308 6.74 18.45 13.21
C SER A 308 7.04 19.75 12.47
N GLY A 309 6.29 20.81 12.77
CA GLY A 309 6.61 22.17 12.36
C GLY A 309 7.92 22.64 12.98
N GLY A 310 8.66 23.45 12.23
CA GLY A 310 9.88 24.08 12.70
C GLY A 310 9.60 25.11 13.80
N SER A 311 10.51 25.18 14.78
CA SER A 311 10.48 26.18 15.86
C SER A 311 11.39 27.36 15.52
N GLY A 312 10.90 28.58 15.76
CA GLY A 312 11.59 29.82 15.40
C GLY A 312 10.91 31.05 15.98
N ILE A 313 11.03 32.22 15.34
CA ILE A 313 10.29 33.42 15.77
C ILE A 313 8.79 33.21 15.62
N HIS A 314 8.33 32.61 14.52
CA HIS A 314 6.96 32.16 14.36
C HIS A 314 6.98 30.67 14.13
N GLY A 315 6.45 29.88 15.07
CA GLY A 315 6.33 28.44 14.95
C GLY A 315 5.52 28.04 13.71
N ALA A 316 6.01 27.05 12.98
CA ALA A 316 5.36 26.59 11.76
C ALA A 316 4.36 25.45 12.04
N HIS A 317 3.49 25.18 11.08
CA HIS A 317 2.48 24.14 11.21
C HIS A 317 3.07 22.73 11.21
N GLY A 318 2.47 21.85 12.00
CA GLY A 318 2.70 20.41 11.90
C GLY A 318 2.18 19.86 10.57
N GLY A 319 2.86 18.85 10.05
CA GLY A 319 2.47 18.15 8.83
C GLY A 319 1.30 17.19 9.05
N THR A 320 0.58 16.85 7.99
CA THR A 320 -0.57 15.94 8.06
C THR A 320 -0.11 14.48 8.16
N GLY A 321 -0.88 13.66 8.88
CA GLY A 321 -0.73 12.20 8.84
C GLY A 321 -1.21 11.62 7.51
N GLY A 322 -0.72 10.45 7.14
CA GLY A 322 -1.09 9.77 5.90
C GLY A 322 -2.45 9.05 6.00
N ASP A 323 -3.26 9.13 4.95
CA ASP A 323 -4.56 8.48 4.89
C ASP A 323 -4.49 7.00 4.46
N GLY A 324 -5.58 6.26 4.68
CA GLY A 324 -5.77 4.95 4.06
C GLY A 324 -4.72 3.93 4.47
N ALA A 325 -4.59 3.60 5.76
CA ALA A 325 -3.47 2.77 6.22
C ALA A 325 -3.44 1.38 5.56
N ALA A 326 -4.60 0.73 5.40
CA ALA A 326 -4.68 -0.48 4.58
C ALA A 326 -4.68 -0.13 3.09
N ILE A 327 -5.64 0.72 2.67
CA ILE A 327 -5.81 1.14 1.27
C ILE A 327 -6.09 2.64 1.20
N CYS A 328 -5.26 3.35 0.44
CA CYS A 328 -5.58 4.67 -0.08
C CYS A 328 -5.99 4.54 -1.54
N ASN A 329 -7.20 4.95 -1.89
CA ASN A 329 -7.77 4.81 -3.22
C ASN A 329 -8.13 6.16 -3.83
N SER A 330 -7.54 6.44 -4.99
CA SER A 330 -7.94 7.55 -5.87
C SER A 330 -8.33 7.11 -7.29
N GLY A 331 -8.31 5.80 -7.56
CA GLY A 331 -8.76 5.17 -8.79
C GLY A 331 -9.96 4.23 -8.58
N THR A 332 -10.06 3.17 -9.38
CA THR A 332 -11.17 2.19 -9.29
C THR A 332 -10.77 1.01 -8.41
N LEU A 333 -11.58 0.73 -7.40
CA LEU A 333 -11.34 -0.33 -6.42
C LEU A 333 -12.56 -1.24 -6.26
N ALA A 334 -12.37 -2.52 -6.59
CA ALA A 334 -13.34 -3.57 -6.31
C ALA A 334 -12.79 -4.55 -5.28
N ILE A 335 -13.50 -4.75 -4.17
CA ILE A 335 -13.11 -5.63 -3.07
C ILE A 335 -14.21 -6.67 -2.86
N ASN A 336 -13.83 -7.94 -2.91
CA ASN A 336 -14.76 -9.04 -2.78
C ASN A 336 -14.24 -10.10 -1.81
N THR A 337 -14.99 -10.35 -0.73
CA THR A 337 -14.66 -11.43 0.22
C THR A 337 -13.27 -11.22 0.85
N CYS A 338 -13.00 -10.01 1.31
CA CYS A 338 -11.72 -9.65 1.93
C CYS A 338 -11.90 -9.21 3.40
N THR A 339 -10.83 -9.41 4.19
CA THR A 339 -10.73 -8.91 5.57
C THR A 339 -9.72 -7.76 5.61
N ILE A 340 -10.11 -6.62 6.17
CA ILE A 340 -9.26 -5.44 6.39
C ILE A 340 -9.30 -5.12 7.88
N SER A 341 -8.22 -5.40 8.60
CA SER A 341 -8.21 -5.29 10.06
C SER A 341 -6.92 -4.74 10.64
N ASP A 342 -7.01 -4.04 11.77
CA ASP A 342 -5.84 -3.62 12.56
C ASP A 342 -4.88 -2.70 11.80
N ASN A 343 -5.37 -1.92 10.83
CA ASN A 343 -4.56 -0.94 10.10
C ASN A 343 -4.67 0.43 10.79
N VAL A 344 -3.57 1.17 10.84
CA VAL A 344 -3.46 2.41 11.64
C VAL A 344 -2.96 3.56 10.78
N CYS A 345 -3.78 4.60 10.65
CA CYS A 345 -3.37 5.81 9.96
C CYS A 345 -2.29 6.57 10.73
N GLY A 346 -1.45 7.27 9.98
CA GLY A 346 -0.42 8.14 10.54
C GLY A 346 -1.04 9.26 11.36
N ASN A 347 -0.45 9.51 12.53
CA ASN A 347 -0.75 10.70 13.30
C ASN A 347 -0.16 11.93 12.61
N ALA A 348 -0.74 13.09 12.88
CA ALA A 348 -0.20 14.35 12.43
C ALA A 348 1.05 14.76 13.23
N GLY A 349 1.81 15.67 12.63
CA GLY A 349 2.93 16.33 13.26
C GLY A 349 2.49 17.45 14.19
N GLN A 350 3.36 17.74 15.15
CA GLN A 350 3.18 18.79 16.15
C GLN A 350 3.45 20.17 15.54
N GLY A 351 2.75 21.20 16.02
CA GLY A 351 3.08 22.59 15.72
C GLY A 351 4.41 23.03 16.30
N GLY A 352 5.13 23.91 15.61
CA GLY A 352 6.39 24.48 16.07
C GLY A 352 6.20 25.56 17.14
N GLU A 353 7.23 25.75 17.96
CA GLU A 353 7.25 26.77 19.02
C GLU A 353 7.75 28.12 18.49
N GLY A 354 7.30 29.24 19.08
CA GLY A 354 7.83 30.57 18.76
C GLY A 354 7.21 31.74 19.54
N ASP A 355 7.39 32.97 19.09
CA ASP A 355 6.61 34.14 19.56
C ASP A 355 5.12 33.93 19.23
N THR A 356 4.84 33.25 18.13
CA THR A 356 3.56 32.57 17.89
C THR A 356 3.79 31.09 17.73
N GLY A 357 2.98 30.26 18.39
CA GLY A 357 2.96 28.84 18.11
C GLY A 357 2.45 28.53 16.70
N GLY A 358 2.84 27.39 16.15
CA GLY A 358 2.25 26.81 14.94
C GLY A 358 1.08 25.89 15.28
N ASN A 359 0.07 25.84 14.40
CA ASN A 359 -1.01 24.86 14.56
C ASN A 359 -0.50 23.42 14.40
N GLY A 360 -1.14 22.49 15.10
CA GLY A 360 -0.91 21.06 14.87
C GLY A 360 -1.47 20.60 13.52
N GLY A 361 -0.88 19.53 12.97
CA GLY A 361 -1.35 18.93 11.72
C GLY A 361 -2.63 18.13 11.88
N THR A 362 -3.29 17.77 10.77
CA THR A 362 -4.46 16.88 10.79
C THR A 362 -4.06 15.40 10.73
N GLY A 363 -4.73 14.55 11.50
CA GLY A 363 -4.52 13.09 11.47
C GLY A 363 -5.09 12.45 10.20
N GLY A 364 -4.52 11.31 9.79
CA GLY A 364 -4.95 10.60 8.58
C GLY A 364 -6.33 9.95 8.74
N SER A 365 -7.17 10.02 7.72
CA SER A 365 -8.52 9.45 7.66
C SER A 365 -8.54 8.07 6.99
N GLY A 366 -9.62 7.31 7.15
CA GLY A 366 -9.77 6.03 6.45
C GLY A 366 -8.81 4.95 6.95
N GLY A 367 -8.77 4.65 8.25
CA GLY A 367 -7.85 3.66 8.83
C GLY A 367 -7.80 2.35 8.03
N GLY A 368 -8.96 1.82 7.67
CA GLY A 368 -9.06 0.72 6.71
C GLY A 368 -8.90 1.22 5.28
N ILE A 369 -9.88 2.00 4.81
CA ILE A 369 -9.93 2.50 3.43
C ILE A 369 -10.17 4.00 3.42
N TRP A 370 -9.32 4.73 2.70
CA TRP A 370 -9.60 6.09 2.28
C TRP A 370 -9.93 6.09 0.78
N ASN A 371 -11.08 6.65 0.41
CA ASN A 371 -11.56 6.71 -0.97
C ASN A 371 -11.89 8.15 -1.34
N GLU A 372 -11.01 8.78 -2.12
CA GLU A 372 -11.21 10.14 -2.61
C GLU A 372 -10.36 10.40 -3.85
N GLY A 373 -10.88 11.24 -4.74
CA GLY A 373 -10.23 11.62 -5.98
C GLY A 373 -11.20 11.68 -7.15
N PRO A 374 -10.79 12.28 -8.28
CA PRO A 374 -11.68 12.49 -9.42
C PRO A 374 -12.15 11.19 -10.09
N ALA A 375 -11.36 10.11 -9.95
CA ALA A 375 -11.68 8.79 -10.50
C ALA A 375 -11.99 7.74 -9.40
N ALA A 376 -12.04 8.17 -8.13
CA ALA A 376 -12.23 7.27 -7.00
C ALA A 376 -13.61 6.61 -7.05
N SER A 377 -13.61 5.28 -7.02
CA SER A 377 -14.79 4.44 -6.86
C SER A 377 -14.46 3.22 -6.02
N LEU A 378 -15.42 2.80 -5.20
CA LEU A 378 -15.30 1.69 -4.27
C LEU A 378 -16.52 0.77 -4.41
N GLU A 379 -16.31 -0.47 -4.81
CA GLU A 379 -17.33 -1.52 -4.73
C GLU A 379 -16.88 -2.60 -3.73
N MET A 380 -17.72 -2.87 -2.74
CA MET A 380 -17.48 -3.86 -1.71
C MET A 380 -18.59 -4.90 -1.69
N THR A 381 -18.19 -6.18 -1.73
CA THR A 381 -19.10 -7.31 -1.58
C THR A 381 -18.53 -8.29 -0.58
N SER A 382 -19.31 -8.64 0.44
CA SER A 382 -18.91 -9.69 1.38
C SER A 382 -17.60 -9.41 2.10
N CYS A 383 -17.32 -8.16 2.49
CA CYS A 383 -16.08 -7.80 3.16
C CYS A 383 -16.24 -7.68 4.68
N THR A 384 -15.14 -7.71 5.41
CA THR A 384 -15.09 -7.42 6.85
C THR A 384 -14.03 -6.35 7.09
N VAL A 385 -14.42 -5.16 7.55
CA VAL A 385 -13.54 -4.01 7.84
C VAL A 385 -13.67 -3.66 9.33
N VAL A 386 -12.69 -4.05 10.13
CA VAL A 386 -12.80 -3.98 11.60
C VAL A 386 -11.50 -3.56 12.28
N SER A 387 -11.57 -3.00 13.49
CA SER A 387 -10.38 -2.67 14.29
C SER A 387 -9.36 -1.75 13.60
N ASN A 388 -9.76 -1.01 12.57
CA ASN A 388 -8.89 -0.04 11.92
C ASN A 388 -8.97 1.31 12.65
N ARG A 389 -7.89 2.09 12.60
CA ARG A 389 -7.77 3.33 13.36
C ARG A 389 -7.35 4.49 12.47
N ALA A 390 -8.12 5.58 12.52
CA ALA A 390 -7.72 6.87 11.97
C ALA A 390 -6.66 7.55 12.85
N GLY A 391 -5.88 8.45 12.25
CA GLY A 391 -4.76 9.13 12.88
C GLY A 391 -5.20 10.24 13.82
N LEU A 392 -4.39 10.49 14.86
CA LEU A 392 -4.59 11.61 15.78
C LEU A 392 -4.18 12.93 15.14
N GLY A 393 -4.87 14.01 15.51
CA GLY A 393 -4.42 15.38 15.24
C GLY A 393 -3.19 15.75 16.07
N GLY A 394 -2.34 16.62 15.53
CA GLY A 394 -1.16 17.12 16.23
C GLY A 394 -1.53 18.19 17.25
N ASP A 395 -0.81 18.30 18.36
CA ASP A 395 -0.94 19.43 19.26
C ASP A 395 -0.36 20.70 18.61
N ALA A 396 -0.87 21.85 19.04
CA ALA A 396 -0.30 23.14 18.67
C ALA A 396 0.99 23.44 19.45
N GLY A 397 1.88 24.20 18.85
CA GLY A 397 3.03 24.79 19.54
C GLY A 397 2.60 25.97 20.42
N ASN A 398 3.43 26.32 21.41
CA ASN A 398 3.20 27.47 22.27
C ASN A 398 3.82 28.76 21.69
N GLY A 399 3.21 29.88 22.05
CA GLY A 399 3.65 31.22 21.76
C GLY A 399 4.25 31.92 22.98
N THR A 400 5.31 32.69 22.78
CA THR A 400 5.79 33.68 23.75
C THR A 400 5.74 35.11 23.19
N PRO A 401 4.55 35.63 22.85
CA PRO A 401 4.42 36.88 22.12
C PRO A 401 4.99 38.07 22.89
N THR A 402 5.55 39.02 22.14
CA THR A 402 5.92 40.33 22.68
C THR A 402 4.70 41.25 22.69
N ILE A 403 4.70 42.27 23.56
CA ILE A 403 3.60 43.27 23.66
C ILE A 403 3.31 44.01 22.34
N PHE A 404 4.21 43.92 21.36
CA PHE A 404 4.09 44.57 20.06
C PHE A 404 3.55 43.64 18.96
N SER A 405 3.31 42.36 19.26
CA SER A 405 2.73 41.37 18.34
C SER A 405 1.77 40.41 19.08
N PRO A 406 0.62 40.90 19.60
CA PRO A 406 -0.40 40.05 20.20
C PRO A 406 -1.12 39.28 19.09
N LEU A 407 -0.64 38.07 18.80
CA LEU A 407 -1.28 37.14 17.87
C LEU A 407 -2.03 36.06 18.67
N PRO A 408 -3.13 35.51 18.16
CA PRO A 408 -3.90 34.48 18.87
C PRO A 408 -3.07 33.21 19.08
N PRO A 409 -3.33 32.45 20.15
CA PRO A 409 -2.67 31.17 20.39
C PRO A 409 -3.03 30.14 19.30
N ALA A 410 -2.09 29.26 19.01
CA ALA A 410 -2.24 28.23 17.99
C ALA A 410 -3.27 27.16 18.39
N SER A 411 -3.90 26.56 17.39
CA SER A 411 -4.92 25.52 17.58
C SER A 411 -4.35 24.12 17.36
N GLY A 412 -4.87 23.15 18.11
CA GLY A 412 -4.62 21.74 17.84
C GLY A 412 -5.18 21.34 16.49
N GLY A 413 -4.55 20.37 15.84
CA GLY A 413 -5.01 19.84 14.58
C GLY A 413 -6.13 18.82 14.75
N ASN A 414 -6.96 18.64 13.73
CA ASN A 414 -8.10 17.73 13.80
C ASN A 414 -7.67 16.26 13.73
N GLY A 415 -8.41 15.38 14.38
CA GLY A 415 -8.28 13.93 14.20
C GLY A 415 -8.87 13.45 12.88
N GLY A 416 -8.42 12.28 12.42
CA GLY A 416 -8.89 11.66 11.19
C GLY A 416 -10.30 11.07 11.32
N SER A 417 -11.05 11.10 10.22
CA SER A 417 -12.43 10.58 10.14
C SER A 417 -12.48 9.20 9.48
N GLY A 418 -13.59 8.46 9.64
CA GLY A 418 -13.78 7.18 8.97
C GLY A 418 -12.72 6.14 9.38
N GLY A 419 -12.64 5.81 10.68
CA GLY A 419 -11.68 4.81 11.17
C GLY A 419 -11.68 3.52 10.35
N GLY A 420 -12.86 3.04 9.96
CA GLY A 420 -13.02 1.95 9.00
C GLY A 420 -12.87 2.45 7.57
N ILE A 421 -13.84 3.23 7.10
CA ILE A 421 -13.86 3.79 5.74
C ILE A 421 -14.16 5.28 5.76
N TYR A 422 -13.32 6.06 5.09
CA TYR A 422 -13.62 7.43 4.73
C TYR A 422 -13.90 7.51 3.22
N ASN A 423 -15.10 7.94 2.84
CA ASN A 423 -15.43 8.27 1.46
C ASN A 423 -15.59 9.78 1.27
N GLY A 424 -14.58 10.42 0.70
CA GLY A 424 -14.60 11.85 0.38
C GLY A 424 -15.27 12.18 -0.96
N VAL A 425 -15.59 11.17 -1.78
CA VAL A 425 -16.24 11.36 -3.07
C VAL A 425 -17.72 11.65 -2.88
N THR A 426 -18.16 12.85 -3.26
CA THR A 426 -19.58 13.22 -3.29
C THR A 426 -20.34 12.40 -4.33
N GLY A 427 -21.50 11.84 -3.96
CA GLY A 427 -22.32 11.00 -4.85
C GLY A 427 -22.14 9.50 -4.63
N THR A 428 -22.90 8.69 -5.38
CA THR A 428 -23.01 7.23 -5.17
C THR A 428 -21.85 6.43 -5.78
N ASN A 429 -20.62 6.72 -5.37
CA ASN A 429 -19.40 6.09 -5.91
C ASN A 429 -18.78 5.05 -4.96
N ALA A 430 -19.31 4.93 -3.74
CA ALA A 430 -18.97 3.88 -2.78
C ALA A 430 -20.19 2.98 -2.54
N THR A 431 -20.14 1.72 -2.95
CA THR A 431 -21.22 0.74 -2.79
C THR A 431 -20.80 -0.39 -1.86
N CYS A 432 -21.63 -0.70 -0.87
CA CYS A 432 -21.43 -1.80 0.06
C CYS A 432 -22.62 -2.77 -0.01
N LYS A 433 -22.33 -4.07 -0.10
CA LYS A 433 -23.34 -5.12 0.05
C LYS A 433 -22.77 -6.33 0.78
N ASN A 434 -23.59 -6.97 1.59
CA ASN A 434 -23.22 -8.11 2.42
C ASN A 434 -21.95 -7.88 3.28
N THR A 435 -21.68 -6.66 3.73
CA THR A 435 -20.36 -6.28 4.31
C THR A 435 -20.49 -5.90 5.79
N ILE A 436 -19.51 -6.32 6.61
CA ILE A 436 -19.34 -5.89 8.01
C ILE A 436 -18.36 -4.71 8.06
N ILE A 437 -18.76 -3.60 8.67
CA ILE A 437 -17.86 -2.49 9.04
C ILE A 437 -18.14 -2.09 10.49
N ALA A 438 -17.25 -2.45 11.41
CA ALA A 438 -17.52 -2.30 12.85
C ALA A 438 -16.22 -2.24 13.66
N LEU A 439 -16.28 -1.77 14.90
CA LEU A 439 -15.15 -1.78 15.85
C LEU A 439 -13.95 -0.94 15.37
N ASN A 440 -14.16 -0.01 14.45
CA ASN A 440 -13.11 0.90 14.01
C ASN A 440 -13.07 2.15 14.91
N ILE A 441 -11.96 2.88 14.86
CA ILE A 441 -11.67 3.98 15.78
C ILE A 441 -11.31 5.23 14.98
N LEU A 442 -12.00 6.34 15.27
CA LEU A 442 -11.70 7.66 14.73
C LEU A 442 -10.47 8.29 15.41
N GLY A 443 -9.95 9.37 14.85
CA GLY A 443 -8.85 10.14 15.45
C GLY A 443 -9.34 11.18 16.44
N ASP A 444 -8.67 11.31 17.58
CA ASP A 444 -8.87 12.45 18.47
C ASP A 444 -8.17 13.70 17.91
N GLY A 445 -8.72 14.88 18.21
CA GLY A 445 -8.07 16.15 17.92
C GLY A 445 -6.91 16.43 18.88
N GLY A 446 -5.95 17.22 18.41
CA GLY A 446 -4.79 17.64 19.20
C GLY A 446 -5.10 18.75 20.20
N SER A 447 -4.21 18.92 21.16
CA SER A 447 -4.32 19.93 22.21
C SER A 447 -4.07 21.35 21.67
N PRO A 448 -4.72 22.39 22.24
CA PRO A 448 -4.43 23.77 21.90
C PRO A 448 -3.06 24.22 22.41
N GLY A 449 -2.46 25.19 21.72
CA GLY A 449 -1.27 25.89 22.18
C GLY A 449 -1.62 26.99 23.18
N THR A 450 -0.60 27.50 23.87
CA THR A 450 -0.75 28.60 24.84
C THR A 450 0.13 29.79 24.49
N ASN A 451 -0.32 31.01 24.80
CA ASN A 451 0.49 32.22 24.68
C ASN A 451 0.87 32.77 26.06
N THR A 452 2.18 32.96 26.28
CA THR A 452 2.71 33.61 27.49
C THR A 452 3.37 34.95 27.14
N TYR A 453 2.71 36.07 27.46
CA TYR A 453 3.23 37.41 27.15
C TYR A 453 4.46 37.78 27.98
N ARG A 454 5.57 38.15 27.31
CA ARG A 454 6.75 38.73 28.00
C ARG A 454 6.46 40.20 28.36
N GLY A 455 6.25 40.49 29.65
CA GLY A 455 6.32 41.85 30.18
C GLY A 455 5.13 42.36 31.00
N LEU A 456 4.12 41.54 31.29
CA LEU A 456 3.05 41.90 32.23
C LEU A 456 3.20 41.10 33.54
N ASN A 457 3.01 41.78 34.67
CA ASN A 457 2.89 41.15 36.01
C ASN A 457 1.60 40.33 36.17
N ASN A 458 0.92 40.00 35.06
CA ASN A 458 -0.29 39.20 35.03
C ASN A 458 -0.36 38.45 33.69
N PRO A 459 0.15 37.21 33.60
CA PRO A 459 0.07 36.41 32.39
C PRO A 459 -1.39 36.06 32.12
N THR A 460 -1.99 36.67 31.10
CA THR A 460 -3.24 36.16 30.53
C THR A 460 -2.84 34.97 29.66
N ASN A 461 -2.83 33.77 30.24
CA ASN A 461 -2.55 32.53 29.51
C ASN A 461 -3.66 32.29 28.48
N GLU A 462 -3.57 32.94 27.32
CA GLU A 462 -4.49 32.69 26.22
C GLU A 462 -4.25 31.28 25.69
N VAL A 463 -5.32 30.51 25.58
CA VAL A 463 -5.30 29.12 25.10
C VAL A 463 -6.01 29.09 23.76
N GLY A 464 -5.43 28.39 22.78
CA GLY A 464 -6.03 28.19 21.47
C GLY A 464 -7.23 27.24 21.52
N ASN A 465 -7.73 26.88 20.34
CA ASN A 465 -8.79 25.88 20.24
C ASN A 465 -8.18 24.47 20.17
N PRO A 466 -8.74 23.48 20.90
CA PRO A 466 -8.41 22.09 20.64
C PRO A 466 -8.82 21.72 19.22
N GLY A 467 -8.16 20.73 18.64
CA GLY A 467 -8.56 20.12 17.40
C GLY A 467 -9.90 19.40 17.55
N ALA A 468 -10.66 19.32 16.46
CA ALA A 468 -11.87 18.51 16.43
C ALA A 468 -11.53 17.02 16.45
N VAL A 469 -12.33 16.24 17.16
CA VAL A 469 -12.39 14.79 17.01
C VAL A 469 -12.92 14.47 15.61
N GLY A 470 -12.41 13.40 14.98
CA GLY A 470 -12.89 12.94 13.68
C GLY A 470 -14.36 12.52 13.70
N SER A 471 -14.95 12.37 12.52
CA SER A 471 -16.34 11.94 12.33
C SER A 471 -16.43 10.47 11.92
N GLY A 472 -17.53 9.80 12.29
CA GLY A 472 -17.86 8.44 11.87
C GLY A 472 -16.76 7.39 12.11
N PRO A 473 -16.75 6.66 13.24
CA PRO A 473 -15.69 5.70 13.54
C PRO A 473 -15.63 4.53 12.55
N ASP A 474 -16.77 3.99 12.14
CA ASP A 474 -16.83 2.87 11.20
C ASP A 474 -16.87 3.35 9.74
N ILE A 475 -17.72 4.33 9.44
CA ILE A 475 -17.86 4.90 8.10
C ILE A 475 -18.10 6.41 8.18
N SER A 476 -17.58 7.16 7.21
CA SER A 476 -17.88 8.59 7.04
C SER A 476 -18.00 8.93 5.55
N GLY A 477 -18.97 9.78 5.21
CA GLY A 477 -19.25 10.21 3.84
C GLY A 477 -20.43 9.48 3.17
N ASP A 478 -20.56 9.64 1.85
CA ASP A 478 -21.71 9.12 1.10
C ASP A 478 -21.52 7.66 0.70
N PHE A 479 -22.55 6.83 0.87
CA PHE A 479 -22.52 5.44 0.44
C PHE A 479 -23.78 5.07 -0.34
N SER A 480 -23.77 3.89 -0.95
CA SER A 480 -24.94 3.24 -1.50
C SER A 480 -25.01 1.81 -1.01
N SER A 481 -26.16 1.46 -0.45
CA SER A 481 -26.41 0.10 -0.02
C SER A 481 -26.86 -0.77 -1.20
N GLY A 482 -26.16 -1.89 -1.42
CA GLY A 482 -26.69 -3.03 -2.15
C GLY A 482 -27.42 -4.04 -1.25
N GLY A 483 -27.57 -3.74 0.04
CA GLY A 483 -28.28 -4.54 1.04
C GLY A 483 -27.39 -5.47 1.87
N PHE A 484 -27.98 -5.96 2.95
CA PHE A 484 -27.41 -6.94 3.89
C PHE A 484 -26.09 -6.49 4.53
N ASN A 485 -25.90 -5.19 4.77
CA ASN A 485 -24.71 -4.70 5.46
C ASN A 485 -24.90 -4.73 6.98
N LEU A 486 -23.80 -4.88 7.71
CA LEU A 486 -23.76 -4.71 9.16
C LEU A 486 -22.75 -3.61 9.49
N ILE A 487 -23.24 -2.47 9.93
CA ILE A 487 -22.43 -1.32 10.31
C ILE A 487 -22.58 -1.08 11.81
N GLY A 488 -21.47 -1.12 12.54
CA GLY A 488 -21.44 -0.93 13.99
C GLY A 488 -21.98 0.45 14.39
N VAL A 489 -21.44 1.50 13.76
CA VAL A 489 -21.85 2.91 13.91
C VAL A 489 -21.95 3.57 12.53
N GLY A 490 -23.19 3.87 12.10
CA GLY A 490 -23.45 4.51 10.81
C GLY A 490 -23.56 6.04 10.83
N ASP A 491 -23.31 6.69 11.98
CA ASP A 491 -23.38 8.15 12.08
C ASP A 491 -22.35 8.83 11.15
N ASP A 492 -22.62 10.08 10.75
CA ASP A 492 -21.79 10.87 9.81
C ASP A 492 -21.61 10.25 8.41
N SER A 493 -22.53 9.34 8.04
CA SER A 493 -22.63 8.75 6.70
C SER A 493 -24.02 8.91 6.09
N SER A 494 -24.11 8.73 4.77
CA SER A 494 -25.39 8.77 4.04
C SER A 494 -25.61 7.53 3.17
N GLY A 495 -26.87 7.24 2.82
CA GLY A 495 -27.24 6.16 1.88
C GLY A 495 -27.29 4.73 2.45
N LEU A 496 -26.99 4.55 3.73
CA LEU A 496 -27.21 3.32 4.50
C LEU A 496 -28.28 3.58 5.56
N ILE A 497 -29.36 2.79 5.56
CA ILE A 497 -30.52 3.01 6.45
C ILE A 497 -30.88 1.71 7.15
N ASN A 498 -30.90 1.73 8.49
CA ASN A 498 -31.24 0.57 9.31
C ASN A 498 -32.60 -0.03 8.90
N GLY A 499 -32.64 -1.35 8.71
CA GLY A 499 -33.84 -2.11 8.32
C GLY A 499 -34.25 -1.99 6.85
N THR A 500 -33.61 -1.11 6.07
CA THR A 500 -33.81 -1.03 4.61
C THR A 500 -32.87 -2.01 3.92
N SER A 501 -33.37 -2.76 2.92
CA SER A 501 -32.56 -3.77 2.20
C SER A 501 -31.86 -4.78 3.12
N ALA A 502 -32.46 -5.06 4.29
CA ALA A 502 -31.90 -5.91 5.35
C ALA A 502 -30.57 -5.41 5.95
N ASP A 503 -30.24 -4.13 5.79
CA ASP A 503 -29.11 -3.52 6.47
C ASP A 503 -29.35 -3.43 7.99
N GLN A 504 -28.30 -3.70 8.76
CA GLN A 504 -28.23 -3.57 10.20
C GLN A 504 -27.27 -2.43 10.53
N ILE A 505 -27.80 -1.24 10.84
CA ILE A 505 -27.01 -0.02 11.03
C ILE A 505 -27.18 0.47 12.46
N GLY A 506 -26.11 0.44 13.25
CA GLY A 506 -26.07 1.00 14.60
C GLY A 506 -25.74 2.50 14.61
N SER A 507 -25.63 3.06 15.82
CA SER A 507 -25.23 4.46 16.05
C SER A 507 -24.31 4.57 17.25
N ALA A 508 -23.72 5.74 17.48
CA ALA A 508 -22.86 6.02 18.63
C ALA A 508 -23.58 5.83 19.97
N ALA A 509 -24.91 6.04 20.01
CA ALA A 509 -25.73 5.81 21.20
C ALA A 509 -26.12 4.34 21.39
N GLY A 510 -26.07 3.52 20.34
CA GLY A 510 -26.43 2.11 20.34
C GLY A 510 -25.63 1.34 19.28
N PRO A 511 -24.32 1.15 19.48
CA PRO A 511 -23.48 0.49 18.49
C PRO A 511 -23.85 -0.99 18.39
N ILE A 512 -23.76 -1.56 17.19
CA ILE A 512 -23.95 -3.00 16.97
C ILE A 512 -22.59 -3.70 17.09
N ASP A 513 -22.48 -4.62 18.04
CA ASP A 513 -21.33 -5.53 18.12
C ASP A 513 -21.50 -6.66 17.09
N PRO A 514 -20.57 -6.84 16.12
CA PRO A 514 -20.66 -7.91 15.14
C PRO A 514 -20.39 -9.29 15.75
N LEU A 515 -19.92 -9.38 17.01
CA LEU A 515 -19.57 -10.61 17.73
C LEU A 515 -18.64 -11.50 16.92
N ILE A 516 -17.42 -11.02 16.74
CA ILE A 516 -16.38 -11.70 15.96
C ILE A 516 -15.20 -12.13 16.84
N GLY A 517 -14.59 -13.26 16.48
CA GLY A 517 -13.36 -13.76 17.08
C GLY A 517 -12.12 -12.99 16.62
N PRO A 518 -10.94 -13.32 17.16
CA PRO A 518 -9.68 -12.68 16.78
C PRO A 518 -9.30 -12.95 15.32
N LEU A 519 -8.48 -12.07 14.73
CA LEU A 519 -7.89 -12.28 13.41
C LEU A 519 -6.90 -13.45 13.48
N GLN A 520 -7.22 -14.57 12.82
CA GLN A 520 -6.36 -15.74 12.83
C GLN A 520 -6.61 -16.65 11.63
N MET A 521 -5.77 -17.68 11.48
CA MET A 521 -5.94 -18.72 10.46
C MET A 521 -7.09 -19.67 10.81
N ASN A 522 -8.32 -19.29 10.49
CA ASN A 522 -9.51 -20.14 10.67
C ASN A 522 -9.64 -21.20 9.57
N CYS A 523 -8.60 -21.99 9.33
CA CYS A 523 -8.55 -23.04 8.31
C CYS A 523 -8.61 -22.53 6.85
N GLY A 524 -8.31 -21.26 6.59
CA GLY A 524 -8.17 -20.66 5.27
C GLY A 524 -6.71 -20.49 4.81
N ARG A 525 -6.51 -19.76 3.70
CA ARG A 525 -5.16 -19.38 3.21
C ARG A 525 -4.69 -18.01 3.70
N THR A 526 -5.62 -17.19 4.17
CA THR A 526 -5.36 -15.88 4.74
C THR A 526 -6.11 -15.78 6.08
N PRO A 527 -5.65 -14.95 7.03
CA PRO A 527 -6.36 -14.76 8.29
C PRO A 527 -7.76 -14.17 8.10
N THR A 528 -8.70 -14.56 8.95
CA THR A 528 -10.10 -14.08 8.94
C THR A 528 -10.57 -13.86 10.38
N HIS A 529 -11.70 -13.18 10.54
CA HIS A 529 -12.46 -13.17 11.79
C HIS A 529 -13.61 -14.19 11.71
N ALA A 530 -13.61 -15.19 12.60
CA ALA A 530 -14.74 -16.12 12.69
C ALA A 530 -15.92 -15.45 13.40
N LEU A 531 -17.15 -15.73 12.97
CA LEU A 531 -18.34 -15.28 13.69
C LEU A 531 -18.52 -16.09 14.98
N LEU A 532 -18.82 -15.40 16.09
CA LEU A 532 -19.11 -16.03 17.37
C LEU A 532 -20.59 -16.42 17.48
N PRO A 533 -20.95 -17.40 18.34
CA PRO A 533 -22.34 -17.74 18.59
C PRO A 533 -23.18 -16.53 18.99
N GLY A 534 -24.33 -16.37 18.34
CA GLY A 534 -25.23 -15.23 18.55
C GLY A 534 -24.89 -13.99 17.72
N SER A 535 -23.89 -14.05 16.84
CA SER A 535 -23.55 -12.93 15.97
C SER A 535 -24.74 -12.47 15.12
N PRO A 536 -25.00 -11.14 15.07
CA PRO A 536 -26.01 -10.56 14.18
C PRO A 536 -25.73 -10.77 12.69
N ALA A 537 -24.53 -11.23 12.31
CA ALA A 537 -24.20 -11.52 10.91
C ALA A 537 -24.67 -12.91 10.44
N ILE A 538 -24.97 -13.83 11.37
CA ILE A 538 -25.25 -15.24 11.03
C ILE A 538 -26.60 -15.40 10.31
N ASN A 539 -26.57 -16.01 9.12
CA ASN A 539 -27.68 -16.16 8.16
C ASN A 539 -28.38 -14.85 7.78
N GLN A 540 -27.80 -13.69 8.09
CA GLN A 540 -28.43 -12.39 7.81
C GLN A 540 -27.99 -11.78 6.48
N GLY A 541 -27.26 -12.53 5.67
CA GLY A 541 -26.63 -12.09 4.44
C GLY A 541 -27.32 -12.53 3.15
N ASN A 542 -26.71 -12.11 2.05
CA ASN A 542 -26.97 -12.62 0.71
C ASN A 542 -25.64 -12.87 -0.01
N SER A 543 -25.49 -14.02 -0.66
CA SER A 543 -24.24 -14.37 -1.34
C SER A 543 -23.98 -13.52 -2.59
N PHE A 544 -25.00 -12.93 -3.20
CA PHE A 544 -24.92 -12.21 -4.48
C PHE A 544 -24.21 -13.01 -5.59
N GLY A 545 -24.38 -14.34 -5.58
CA GLY A 545 -23.75 -15.25 -6.55
C GLY A 545 -22.30 -15.62 -6.21
N ILE A 546 -21.78 -15.25 -5.04
CA ILE A 546 -20.49 -15.72 -4.53
C ILE A 546 -20.68 -17.10 -3.91
N HIS A 547 -19.95 -18.10 -4.40
CA HIS A 547 -20.12 -19.49 -3.97
C HIS A 547 -19.13 -19.96 -2.89
N THR A 548 -18.20 -19.09 -2.49
CA THR A 548 -17.25 -19.41 -1.42
C THR A 548 -16.94 -18.21 -0.54
N ASP A 549 -16.65 -18.45 0.72
CA ASP A 549 -16.13 -17.45 1.65
C ASP A 549 -14.60 -17.24 1.50
N GLN A 550 -14.00 -16.39 2.34
CA GLN A 550 -12.58 -16.06 2.28
C GLN A 550 -11.66 -17.28 2.42
N ARG A 551 -12.08 -18.28 3.20
CA ARG A 551 -11.34 -19.52 3.43
C ARG A 551 -11.39 -20.43 2.20
N GLY A 552 -12.34 -20.20 1.30
CA GLY A 552 -12.63 -21.02 0.13
C GLY A 552 -13.67 -22.10 0.39
N TYR A 553 -14.47 -21.96 1.44
CA TYR A 553 -15.54 -22.89 1.79
C TYR A 553 -16.89 -22.42 1.26
N SER A 554 -17.81 -23.36 1.05
CA SER A 554 -19.10 -23.09 0.39
C SER A 554 -19.88 -21.96 1.05
N ARG A 555 -20.46 -21.09 0.21
CA ARG A 555 -21.41 -20.04 0.56
C ARG A 555 -22.62 -20.11 -0.38
N PRO A 556 -23.87 -19.96 0.10
CA PRO A 556 -24.25 -19.87 1.51
C PRO A 556 -24.18 -21.22 2.25
N TYR A 557 -23.96 -21.18 3.56
CA TYR A 557 -24.20 -22.27 4.50
C TYR A 557 -25.23 -21.81 5.53
N LYS A 558 -26.43 -22.40 5.48
CA LYS A 558 -27.49 -22.04 6.41
C LYS A 558 -27.22 -22.65 7.79
N TYR A 559 -26.77 -21.83 8.73
CA TYR A 559 -26.55 -22.24 10.11
C TYR A 559 -27.86 -22.68 10.80
N PRO A 560 -27.97 -23.90 11.36
CA PRO A 560 -29.22 -24.40 11.92
C PRO A 560 -29.73 -23.55 13.10
N GLY A 561 -31.05 -23.32 13.14
CA GLY A 561 -31.71 -22.63 14.26
C GLY A 561 -31.73 -21.10 14.15
N VAL A 562 -31.07 -20.50 13.14
CA VAL A 562 -31.13 -19.06 12.88
C VAL A 562 -31.94 -18.81 11.59
N PRO A 563 -33.07 -18.08 11.64
CA PRO A 563 -33.81 -17.71 10.44
C PRO A 563 -33.00 -16.81 9.52
N ASN A 564 -33.20 -16.95 8.21
CA ASN A 564 -32.57 -16.07 7.23
C ASN A 564 -33.15 -14.65 7.33
N ALA A 565 -32.33 -13.64 7.02
CA ALA A 565 -32.84 -12.30 6.76
C ALA A 565 -33.89 -12.31 5.62
N SER A 566 -34.84 -11.36 5.66
CA SER A 566 -35.80 -11.18 4.58
C SER A 566 -35.09 -10.87 3.26
N GLY A 567 -35.35 -11.66 2.22
CA GLY A 567 -34.65 -11.55 0.92
C GLY A 567 -33.22 -12.13 0.91
N GLY A 568 -32.73 -12.65 2.04
CA GLY A 568 -31.43 -13.31 2.14
C GLY A 568 -31.49 -14.78 1.71
N ASP A 569 -30.37 -15.31 1.24
CA ASP A 569 -30.23 -16.72 0.84
C ASP A 569 -29.69 -17.61 1.97
N GLY A 570 -29.44 -17.03 3.14
CA GLY A 570 -28.86 -17.70 4.30
C GLY A 570 -27.34 -17.68 4.31
N ALA A 571 -26.70 -16.86 3.46
CA ALA A 571 -25.31 -16.48 3.66
C ALA A 571 -25.14 -15.69 4.95
N ASP A 572 -23.92 -15.65 5.45
CA ASP A 572 -23.53 -14.69 6.48
C ASP A 572 -23.13 -13.35 5.88
N ILE A 573 -23.27 -12.29 6.67
CA ILE A 573 -22.71 -10.98 6.36
C ILE A 573 -21.19 -11.02 6.56
N GLY A 574 -20.44 -10.51 5.60
CA GLY A 574 -18.99 -10.34 5.67
C GLY A 574 -18.18 -11.41 4.92
N ALA A 575 -16.88 -11.46 5.21
CA ALA A 575 -15.91 -12.29 4.47
C ALA A 575 -15.88 -13.76 4.91
N PHE A 576 -16.44 -14.06 6.09
CA PHE A 576 -16.48 -15.37 6.69
C PHE A 576 -17.90 -15.96 6.63
N GLU A 577 -17.98 -17.27 6.45
CA GLU A 577 -19.24 -18.04 6.51
C GLU A 577 -19.17 -19.07 7.64
N LEU A 578 -19.93 -18.89 8.72
CA LEU A 578 -20.01 -19.85 9.81
C LEU A 578 -20.60 -21.17 9.30
N ASP A 579 -19.84 -22.25 9.52
CA ASP A 579 -20.25 -23.60 9.16
C ASP A 579 -20.08 -24.56 10.36
N SER A 580 -20.37 -25.85 10.17
CA SER A 580 -20.41 -26.84 11.25
C SER A 580 -19.04 -27.35 11.74
N ARG A 581 -17.92 -26.83 11.24
CA ARG A 581 -16.57 -27.37 11.52
C ARG A 581 -15.86 -26.73 12.70
#